data_AF-A0A8S3RGH7-F1
#
_entry.id   AF-A0A8S3RGH7-F1
#
_cell.length_a   1.000
_cell.length_b   1.000
_cell.length_c   1.000
_cell.angle_alpha   90.00
_cell.angle_beta   90.00
_cell.angle_gamma   90.00
#
_symmetry.space_group_name_H-M   'P 1'
#
loop_
_entity.id
_entity.type
_entity.pdbx_description
1 polymer ?
#
loop_
_entity_poly.entity_id
_entity_poly.type
_entity_poly.pdbx_seq_one_letter_code
_entity_poly.pdbx_strand_id
1 'polypeptide(L)'
;MPLTNAEKQRRYREKRDSDPNRRAEFLARCKSKYQSDIGVGKRKRIIEMTPREQRNQRKEWRKIKSKQRKRKKSNHNILTPPSSPQPAPEQIPPEHHSTRRKKRLMAKCYRDNDQLRLEIEKQKRLAHRLQMRLLRLKRKSSLNTPTGQDTRRSKARKLLRHWSTEKGKGSRAKRRLMKKSSKESTTNTEAVNEFRFTAGRQRQKKGSLSKRLTDRVCSFYERDDIRRITPGIKDTVTKNGIEKQRRVMTESIEIIHERFILENTDIRISYPTFCRMRPFWVQPPMDSDRETCACKYHENMQFLVNSLHGLNCLPSKRLQEIVKMFACDINKMNGPCMECKEVILQSETDSTINTEWFQWKSRERSHTNS
;
A
#
# COMPACT_ATOMS: atom_id res chain seq x y z
N MET A 1 36.44 32.59 2.58
CA MET A 1 36.73 31.14 2.45
C MET A 1 36.92 30.78 0.98
N PRO A 2 37.94 29.98 0.61
CA PRO A 2 38.13 29.56 -0.78
C PRO A 2 36.97 28.67 -1.24
N LEU A 3 36.42 28.96 -2.42
CA LEU A 3 35.34 28.17 -3.03
C LEU A 3 35.78 26.74 -3.27
N THR A 4 34.92 25.78 -2.96
CA THR A 4 35.15 24.38 -3.30
C THR A 4 35.15 24.18 -4.82
N ASN A 5 35.84 23.15 -5.31
CA ASN A 5 35.85 22.84 -6.75
C ASN A 5 34.44 22.61 -7.33
N ALA A 6 33.53 22.06 -6.52
CA ALA A 6 32.13 21.86 -6.91
C ALA A 6 31.38 23.19 -7.08
N GLU A 7 31.64 24.17 -6.21
CA GLU A 7 31.05 25.52 -6.29
C GLU A 7 31.65 26.32 -7.44
N LYS A 8 32.97 26.25 -7.66
CA LYS A 8 33.63 26.84 -8.83
C LYS A 8 33.00 26.33 -10.14
N GLN A 9 32.79 25.01 -10.25
CA GLN A 9 32.11 24.43 -11.41
C GLN A 9 30.64 24.86 -11.54
N ARG A 10 29.93 25.03 -10.42
CA ARG A 10 28.53 25.50 -10.44
C ARG A 10 28.45 26.93 -10.99
N ARG A 11 29.26 27.85 -10.45
CA ARG A 11 29.33 29.24 -10.92
C ARG A 11 29.73 29.35 -12.38
N TYR A 12 30.67 28.52 -12.83
CA TYR A 12 31.04 28.44 -14.25
C TYR A 12 29.85 28.02 -15.14
N ARG A 13 29.08 27.01 -14.72
CA ARG A 13 27.88 26.56 -15.47
C ARG A 13 26.79 27.64 -15.48
N GLU A 14 26.55 28.29 -14.35
CA GLU A 14 25.60 29.41 -14.25
C GLU A 14 25.98 30.56 -15.19
N LYS A 15 27.26 30.97 -15.19
CA LYS A 15 27.78 32.03 -16.09
C LYS A 15 27.73 31.66 -17.57
N ARG A 16 27.89 30.38 -17.90
CA ARG A 16 27.76 29.89 -19.29
C ARG A 16 26.29 29.81 -19.71
N ASP A 17 25.41 29.36 -18.83
CA ASP A 17 24.00 29.13 -19.15
C ASP A 17 23.18 30.44 -19.13
N SER A 18 23.70 31.50 -18.50
CA SER A 18 23.14 32.86 -18.50
C SER A 18 23.35 33.61 -19.82
N ASP A 19 24.37 33.26 -20.61
CA ASP A 19 24.66 33.87 -21.92
C ASP A 19 24.11 32.97 -23.04
N PRO A 20 23.12 33.44 -23.82
CA PRO A 20 22.50 32.65 -24.89
C PRO A 20 23.49 32.15 -25.95
N ASN A 21 24.47 32.97 -26.34
CA ASN A 21 25.43 32.64 -27.40
C ASN A 21 26.42 31.58 -26.91
N ARG A 22 26.99 31.78 -25.72
CA ARG A 22 27.91 30.79 -25.12
C ARG A 22 27.22 29.46 -24.82
N ARG A 23 25.94 29.50 -24.45
CA ARG A 23 25.12 28.30 -24.28
C ARG A 23 24.89 27.59 -25.61
N ALA A 24 24.58 28.31 -26.67
CA ALA A 24 24.39 27.74 -28.01
C ALA A 24 25.66 27.07 -28.53
N GLU A 25 26.83 27.73 -28.41
CA GLU A 25 28.13 27.16 -28.77
C GLU A 25 28.47 25.90 -27.97
N PHE A 26 28.17 25.89 -26.67
CA PHE A 26 28.38 24.71 -25.83
C PHE A 26 27.51 23.54 -26.27
N LEU A 27 26.22 23.80 -26.56
CA LEU A 27 25.29 22.78 -27.05
C LEU A 27 25.71 22.23 -28.42
N ALA A 28 26.17 23.10 -29.33
CA ALA A 28 26.71 22.70 -30.63
C ALA A 28 27.92 21.77 -30.46
N ARG A 29 28.88 22.15 -29.61
CA ARG A 29 30.07 21.34 -29.30
C ARG A 29 29.71 19.98 -28.69
N CYS A 30 28.73 19.95 -27.78
CA CYS A 30 28.21 18.71 -27.22
C CYS A 30 27.53 17.83 -28.28
N LYS A 31 26.78 18.43 -29.22
CA LYS A 31 26.12 17.72 -30.31
C LYS A 31 27.15 17.10 -31.27
N SER A 32 28.16 17.85 -31.69
CA SER A 32 29.24 17.35 -32.55
C SER A 32 30.02 16.22 -31.88
N LYS A 33 30.34 16.36 -30.59
CA LYS A 33 30.98 15.28 -29.81
C LYS A 33 30.10 14.02 -29.74
N TYR A 34 28.79 14.18 -29.52
CA TYR A 34 27.86 13.06 -29.47
C TYR A 34 27.78 12.32 -30.82
N GLN A 35 27.78 13.06 -31.94
CA GLN A 35 27.82 12.47 -33.28
C GLN A 35 29.13 11.72 -33.54
N SER A 36 30.27 12.30 -33.15
CA SER A 36 31.57 11.64 -33.23
C SER A 36 31.63 10.36 -32.38
N ASP A 37 31.12 10.38 -31.15
CA ASP A 37 31.04 9.20 -30.28
C ASP A 37 30.16 8.08 -30.88
N ILE A 38 29.12 8.42 -31.65
CA ILE A 38 28.31 7.44 -32.39
C ILE A 38 29.11 6.86 -33.56
N GLY A 39 29.76 7.71 -34.36
CA GLY A 39 30.57 7.27 -35.51
C GLY A 39 31.73 6.34 -35.10
N VAL A 40 32.35 6.60 -33.96
CA VAL A 40 33.44 5.79 -33.39
C VAL A 40 32.91 4.58 -32.58
N GLY A 41 31.59 4.40 -32.47
CA GLY A 41 30.99 3.26 -31.75
C GLY A 41 31.09 3.32 -30.22
N LYS A 42 31.59 4.42 -29.64
CA LYS A 42 31.63 4.65 -28.19
C LYS A 42 30.21 4.80 -27.59
N ARG A 43 29.24 5.18 -28.41
CA ARG A 43 27.81 5.26 -28.04
C ARG A 43 26.95 4.61 -29.11
N LYS A 44 26.02 3.75 -28.69
CA LYS A 44 25.00 3.14 -29.57
C LYS A 44 23.70 3.93 -29.53
N ARG A 45 23.00 4.05 -30.66
CA ARG A 45 21.61 4.53 -30.67
C ARG A 45 20.70 3.45 -30.09
N ILE A 46 19.52 3.86 -29.58
CA ILE A 46 18.59 2.91 -28.94
C ILE A 46 18.18 1.79 -29.90
N ILE A 47 18.01 2.11 -31.18
CA ILE A 47 17.62 1.18 -32.25
C ILE A 47 18.72 0.13 -32.49
N GLU A 48 19.98 0.52 -32.33
CA GLU A 48 21.16 -0.34 -32.52
C GLU A 48 21.50 -1.18 -31.29
N MET A 49 20.81 -0.95 -30.16
CA MET A 49 20.99 -1.73 -28.95
C MET A 49 20.14 -2.99 -28.97
N THR A 50 20.69 -4.09 -28.45
CA THR A 50 19.97 -5.34 -28.24
C THR A 50 18.79 -5.15 -27.26
N PRO A 51 17.75 -6.01 -27.31
CA PRO A 51 16.62 -5.96 -26.36
C PRO A 51 17.04 -6.07 -24.88
N ARG A 52 18.20 -6.67 -24.60
CA ARG A 52 18.77 -6.77 -23.25
C ARG A 52 19.42 -5.46 -22.81
N GLU A 53 20.21 -4.83 -23.69
CA GLU A 53 20.81 -3.50 -23.45
C GLU A 53 19.73 -2.42 -23.28
N GLN A 54 18.70 -2.42 -24.14
CA GLN A 54 17.56 -1.51 -24.00
C GLN A 54 16.87 -1.65 -22.64
N ARG A 55 16.66 -2.89 -22.16
CA ARG A 55 16.08 -3.15 -20.82
C ARG A 55 16.98 -2.61 -19.71
N ASN A 56 18.30 -2.80 -19.81
CA ASN A 56 19.25 -2.29 -18.84
C ASN A 56 19.27 -0.75 -18.81
N GLN A 57 19.25 -0.10 -19.98
CA GLN A 57 19.20 1.36 -20.08
C GLN A 57 17.90 1.92 -19.47
N ARG A 58 16.74 1.31 -19.76
CA ARG A 58 15.46 1.67 -19.12
C ARG A 58 15.47 1.46 -17.61
N LYS A 59 16.16 0.42 -17.11
CA LYS A 59 16.31 0.17 -15.67
C LYS A 59 17.16 1.26 -15.01
N GLU A 60 18.25 1.65 -15.63
CA GLU A 60 19.13 2.70 -15.11
C GLU A 60 18.46 4.08 -15.16
N TRP A 61 17.75 4.40 -16.24
CA TRP A 61 16.93 5.60 -16.33
C TRP A 61 15.88 5.68 -15.20
N ARG A 62 15.19 4.57 -14.91
CA ARG A 62 14.24 4.49 -13.79
C ARG A 62 14.92 4.78 -12.44
N LYS A 63 16.12 4.24 -12.20
CA LYS A 63 16.89 4.54 -10.97
C LYS A 63 17.27 6.02 -10.88
N ILE A 64 17.77 6.60 -11.97
CA ILE A 64 18.17 8.02 -12.02
C ILE A 64 16.95 8.92 -11.74
N LYS A 65 15.81 8.65 -12.39
CA LYS A 65 14.58 9.41 -12.16
C LYS A 65 14.05 9.27 -10.74
N SER A 66 14.13 8.08 -10.15
CA SER A 66 13.78 7.87 -8.73
C SER A 66 14.66 8.72 -7.81
N LYS A 67 15.98 8.72 -8.00
CA LYS A 67 16.91 9.57 -7.24
C LYS A 67 16.62 11.07 -7.42
N GLN A 68 16.31 11.50 -8.65
CA GLN A 68 15.95 12.88 -8.95
C GLN A 68 14.69 13.32 -8.19
N ARG A 69 13.63 12.48 -8.21
CA ARG A 69 12.38 12.76 -7.47
C ARG A 69 12.63 12.87 -5.96
N LYS A 70 13.45 11.97 -5.39
CA LYS A 70 13.84 12.03 -3.98
C LYS A 70 14.55 13.33 -3.63
N ARG A 71 15.52 13.78 -4.46
CA ARG A 71 16.22 15.06 -4.27
C ARG A 71 15.29 16.28 -4.40
N LYS A 72 14.34 16.25 -5.33
CA LYS A 72 13.33 17.32 -5.45
C LYS A 72 12.43 17.39 -4.21
N LYS A 73 11.98 16.23 -3.70
CA LYS A 73 11.18 16.16 -2.48
C LYS A 73 11.94 16.67 -1.26
N SER A 74 13.22 16.31 -1.10
CA SER A 74 14.05 16.84 -0.01
C SER A 74 14.25 18.35 -0.11
N ASN A 75 14.48 18.89 -1.31
CA ASN A 75 14.66 20.34 -1.49
C ASN A 75 13.36 21.12 -1.27
N HIS A 76 12.20 20.58 -1.65
CA HIS A 76 10.91 21.21 -1.38
C HIS A 76 10.64 21.32 0.12
N ASN A 77 10.98 20.29 0.89
CA ASN A 77 10.89 20.31 2.35
C ASN A 77 11.88 21.29 3.02
N ILE A 78 12.94 21.74 2.33
CA ILE A 78 13.91 22.72 2.84
C ILE A 78 13.48 24.17 2.53
N LEU A 79 12.70 24.37 1.46
CA LEU A 79 12.27 25.70 0.98
C LEU A 79 10.99 26.22 1.64
N THR A 80 10.40 25.47 2.59
CA THR A 80 9.24 25.96 3.34
C THR A 80 9.76 26.76 4.54
N PRO A 81 9.57 28.10 4.59
CA PRO A 81 9.99 28.88 5.75
C PRO A 81 9.18 28.44 6.97
N PRO A 82 9.80 28.30 8.16
CA PRO A 82 9.04 28.11 9.39
C PRO A 82 8.16 29.35 9.63
N SER A 83 6.90 29.15 9.96
CA SER A 83 6.01 30.25 10.37
C SER A 83 6.41 30.76 11.76
N SER A 84 6.73 32.06 11.84
CA SER A 84 6.89 32.91 13.04
C SER A 84 8.03 32.62 14.04
N PRO A 85 8.51 33.67 14.75
CA PRO A 85 9.80 33.66 15.43
C PRO A 85 9.74 32.86 16.73
N GLN A 86 10.62 31.87 16.85
CA GLN A 86 10.89 31.17 18.10
C GLN A 86 11.88 32.00 18.94
N PRO A 87 11.71 32.08 20.27
CA PRO A 87 12.75 32.62 21.14
C PRO A 87 14.03 31.77 21.01
N ALA A 88 15.18 32.44 21.07
CA ALA A 88 16.49 31.87 20.78
C ALA A 88 16.78 30.60 21.63
N PRO A 89 17.14 29.46 21.01
CA PRO A 89 17.57 28.30 21.76
C PRO A 89 19.01 28.48 22.26
N GLU A 90 19.20 28.30 23.56
CA GLU A 90 20.51 28.18 24.21
C GLU A 90 21.37 27.11 23.52
N GLN A 91 22.67 27.43 23.42
CA GLN A 91 23.66 26.64 22.71
C GLN A 91 23.97 25.35 23.46
N ILE A 92 23.32 24.25 23.08
CA ILE A 92 23.76 22.91 23.47
C ILE A 92 24.77 22.40 22.41
N PRO A 93 25.98 21.95 22.80
CA PRO A 93 26.97 21.45 21.86
C PRO A 93 26.45 20.23 21.10
N PRO A 94 26.65 20.14 19.77
CA PRO A 94 26.21 18.98 19.01
C PRO A 94 27.16 17.80 19.27
N GLU A 95 26.69 16.81 20.02
CA GLU A 95 27.36 15.50 20.09
C GLU A 95 27.33 14.82 18.72
N HIS A 96 28.43 14.98 17.99
CA HIS A 96 28.67 14.39 16.68
C HIS A 96 29.05 12.90 16.78
N HIS A 97 28.24 12.07 17.45
CA HIS A 97 28.37 10.63 17.31
C HIS A 97 27.87 10.19 15.93
N SER A 98 28.82 9.87 15.04
CA SER A 98 28.60 9.70 13.61
C SER A 98 27.34 8.87 13.29
N THR A 99 26.39 9.50 12.60
CA THR A 99 25.18 8.87 12.03
C THR A 99 25.49 7.60 11.22
N ARG A 100 26.74 7.44 10.77
CA ARG A 100 27.27 6.24 10.11
C ARG A 100 27.36 5.02 11.04
N ARG A 101 27.77 5.18 12.31
CA ARG A 101 27.83 4.09 13.30
C ARG A 101 26.42 3.59 13.64
N LYS A 102 25.47 4.51 13.89
CA LYS A 102 24.05 4.20 14.12
C LYS A 102 23.44 3.41 12.94
N LYS A 103 23.68 3.85 11.71
CA LYS A 103 23.22 3.12 10.50
C LYS A 103 23.82 1.72 10.36
N ARG A 104 25.10 1.54 10.71
CA ARG A 104 25.76 0.22 10.70
C ARG A 104 25.17 -0.72 11.74
N LEU A 105 24.89 -0.23 12.94
CA LEU A 105 24.26 -1.01 14.01
C LEU A 105 22.84 -1.43 13.65
N MET A 106 22.02 -0.51 13.12
CA MET A 106 20.68 -0.86 12.64
C MET A 106 20.74 -1.91 11.52
N ALA A 107 21.63 -1.74 10.55
CA ALA A 107 21.79 -2.72 9.46
C ALA A 107 22.25 -4.10 9.97
N LYS A 108 23.06 -4.15 11.04
CA LYS A 108 23.43 -5.41 11.71
C LYS A 108 22.21 -6.05 12.36
N CYS A 109 21.46 -5.30 13.16
CA CYS A 109 20.23 -5.77 13.81
C CYS A 109 19.21 -6.34 12.82
N TYR A 110 19.01 -5.70 11.66
CA TYR A 110 18.14 -6.23 10.61
C TYR A 110 18.62 -7.56 10.01
N ARG A 111 19.94 -7.74 9.83
CA ARG A 111 20.51 -9.00 9.34
C ARG A 111 20.38 -10.12 10.38
N ASP A 112 20.67 -9.81 11.64
CA ASP A 112 20.56 -10.76 12.74
C ASP A 112 19.11 -11.22 12.91
N ASN A 113 18.15 -10.28 12.81
CA ASN A 113 16.71 -10.62 12.81
C ASN A 113 16.30 -11.51 11.64
N ASP A 114 16.86 -11.32 10.45
CA ASP A 114 16.59 -12.18 9.29
C ASP A 114 17.14 -13.59 9.50
N GLN A 115 18.35 -13.71 10.06
CA GLN A 115 18.93 -15.00 10.44
C GLN A 115 18.09 -15.73 11.50
N LEU A 116 17.64 -15.03 12.54
CA LEU A 116 16.77 -15.59 13.57
C LEU A 116 15.45 -16.08 12.99
N ARG A 117 14.86 -15.35 12.03
CA ARG A 117 13.63 -15.78 11.33
C ARG A 117 13.83 -17.06 10.54
N LEU A 118 14.94 -17.17 9.82
CA LEU A 118 15.30 -18.40 9.08
C LEU A 118 15.52 -19.58 10.03
N GLU A 119 16.15 -19.35 11.17
CA GLU A 119 16.40 -20.40 12.16
C GLU A 119 15.08 -20.88 12.81
N ILE A 120 14.18 -19.95 13.17
CA ILE A 120 12.83 -20.31 13.62
C ILE A 120 12.10 -21.17 12.59
N GLU A 121 12.23 -20.86 11.29
CA GLU A 121 11.59 -21.65 10.24
C GLU A 121 12.19 -23.06 10.14
N LYS A 122 13.52 -23.22 10.27
CA LYS A 122 14.17 -24.54 10.34
C LYS A 122 13.69 -25.34 11.54
N GLN A 123 13.64 -24.72 12.73
CA GLN A 123 13.17 -25.37 13.96
C GLN A 123 11.72 -25.82 13.82
N LYS A 124 10.83 -24.99 13.24
CA LYS A 124 9.45 -25.37 12.93
C LYS A 124 9.38 -26.59 11.99
N ARG A 125 10.21 -26.64 10.95
CA ARG A 125 10.28 -27.78 10.03
C ARG A 125 10.81 -29.05 10.72
N LEU A 126 11.76 -28.92 11.65
CA LEU A 126 12.26 -30.05 12.46
C LEU A 126 11.18 -30.56 13.41
N ALA A 127 10.54 -29.67 14.17
CA ALA A 127 9.44 -30.00 15.07
C ALA A 127 8.30 -30.73 14.33
N HIS A 128 7.89 -30.22 13.16
CA HIS A 128 6.88 -30.88 12.33
C HIS A 128 7.33 -32.29 11.86
N ARG A 129 8.61 -32.45 11.46
CA ARG A 129 9.16 -33.77 11.10
C ARG A 129 9.14 -34.75 12.28
N LEU A 130 9.53 -34.30 13.47
CA LEU A 130 9.50 -35.12 14.69
C LEU A 130 8.07 -35.48 15.08
N GLN A 131 7.13 -34.53 15.03
CA GLN A 131 5.71 -34.76 15.28
C GLN A 131 5.13 -35.81 14.33
N MET A 132 5.44 -35.73 13.03
CA MET A 132 5.03 -36.72 12.05
C MET A 132 5.66 -38.10 12.29
N ARG A 133 6.89 -38.15 12.79
CA ARG A 133 7.55 -39.40 13.19
C ARG A 133 6.87 -40.02 14.41
N LEU A 134 6.56 -39.23 15.44
CA LEU A 134 5.82 -39.66 16.63
C LEU A 134 4.42 -40.17 16.27
N LEU A 135 3.70 -39.47 15.39
CA LEU A 135 2.38 -39.91 14.90
C LEU A 135 2.46 -41.26 14.18
N ARG A 136 3.51 -41.49 13.38
CA ARG A 136 3.73 -42.78 12.73
C ARG A 136 4.08 -43.89 13.72
N LEU A 137 4.89 -43.59 14.74
CA LEU A 137 5.21 -44.54 15.81
C LEU A 137 3.97 -44.90 16.63
N LYS A 138 3.17 -43.92 17.04
CA LYS A 138 1.88 -44.14 17.72
C LYS A 138 0.91 -45.00 16.88
N ARG A 139 0.87 -44.79 15.56
CA ARG A 139 0.08 -45.63 14.64
C ARG A 139 0.63 -47.04 14.49
N LYS A 140 1.95 -47.22 14.55
CA LYS A 140 2.57 -48.56 14.55
C LYS A 140 2.29 -49.30 15.85
N SER A 141 2.41 -48.64 17.00
CA SER A 141 2.08 -49.25 18.30
C SER A 141 0.59 -49.59 18.40
N SER A 142 -0.31 -48.77 17.84
CA SER A 142 -1.75 -49.09 17.79
C SER A 142 -2.13 -50.19 16.79
N LEU A 143 -1.24 -50.55 15.86
CA LEU A 143 -1.43 -51.67 14.93
C LEU A 143 -0.86 -52.99 15.46
N ASN A 144 -0.04 -52.93 16.53
CA ASN A 144 0.54 -54.10 17.19
C ASN A 144 -0.33 -54.60 18.37
N THR A 145 -1.52 -54.04 18.56
CA THR A 145 -2.52 -54.58 19.49
C THR A 145 -3.24 -55.76 18.79
N PRO A 146 -3.17 -56.98 19.32
CA PRO A 146 -3.68 -58.18 18.65
C PRO A 146 -5.20 -58.31 18.87
N THR A 147 -5.97 -57.35 18.39
CA THR A 147 -7.43 -57.38 18.47
C THR A 147 -8.06 -57.02 17.12
N GLY A 148 -8.37 -58.08 16.37
CA GLY A 148 -9.68 -58.27 15.76
C GLY A 148 -10.10 -57.34 14.60
N GLN A 149 -10.01 -57.89 13.39
CA GLN A 149 -10.79 -57.57 12.18
C GLN A 149 -10.37 -56.35 11.34
N ASP A 150 -9.86 -56.67 10.13
CA ASP A 150 -9.59 -55.71 9.04
C ASP A 150 -10.89 -55.02 8.58
N THR A 151 -10.98 -53.69 8.77
CA THR A 151 -12.11 -52.89 8.26
C THR A 151 -12.21 -52.95 6.74
N ARG A 152 -13.43 -52.81 6.17
CA ARG A 152 -13.69 -52.77 4.71
C ARG A 152 -12.75 -51.82 3.94
N ARG A 153 -12.35 -50.71 4.57
CA ARG A 153 -11.45 -49.70 3.99
C ARG A 153 -9.97 -50.13 3.98
N SER A 154 -9.53 -50.98 4.92
CA SER A 154 -8.18 -51.52 4.96
C SER A 154 -8.00 -52.56 3.84
N LYS A 155 -8.99 -53.43 3.63
CA LYS A 155 -9.02 -54.42 2.53
C LYS A 155 -8.96 -53.74 1.16
N ALA A 156 -9.77 -52.71 0.94
CA ALA A 156 -9.74 -51.93 -0.30
C ALA A 156 -8.36 -51.29 -0.56
N ARG A 157 -7.70 -50.78 0.49
CA ARG A 157 -6.34 -50.19 0.38
C ARG A 157 -5.25 -51.22 0.10
N LYS A 158 -5.32 -52.42 0.68
CA LYS A 158 -4.38 -53.52 0.39
C LYS A 158 -4.53 -53.99 -1.07
N LEU A 159 -5.77 -54.16 -1.54
CA LEU A 159 -6.09 -54.48 -2.95
C LEU A 159 -5.54 -53.42 -3.93
N LEU A 160 -5.80 -52.13 -3.67
CA LEU A 160 -5.29 -51.03 -4.49
C LEU A 160 -3.75 -50.95 -4.53
N ARG A 161 -3.07 -51.37 -3.46
CA ARG A 161 -1.60 -51.42 -3.41
C ARG A 161 -1.04 -52.52 -4.32
N HIS A 162 -1.62 -53.72 -4.26
CA HIS A 162 -1.23 -54.88 -5.08
C HIS A 162 -1.44 -54.61 -6.59
N TRP A 163 -2.53 -53.91 -6.93
CA TRP A 163 -2.82 -53.51 -8.31
C TRP A 163 -1.82 -52.50 -8.88
N SER A 164 -1.17 -51.68 -8.04
CA SER A 164 -0.17 -50.71 -8.49
C SER A 164 1.21 -51.31 -8.73
N THR A 165 1.48 -52.52 -8.23
CA THR A 165 2.81 -53.14 -8.23
C THR A 165 2.97 -54.24 -9.28
N GLU A 166 1.94 -55.02 -9.61
CA GLU A 166 2.11 -56.20 -10.48
C GLU A 166 1.70 -56.03 -11.94
N LYS A 167 0.62 -55.31 -12.26
CA LYS A 167 0.09 -55.25 -13.65
C LYS A 167 0.06 -53.86 -14.29
N GLY A 168 0.40 -52.81 -13.57
CA GLY A 168 0.42 -51.45 -14.09
C GLY A 168 1.73 -50.77 -13.78
N LYS A 169 2.64 -50.63 -14.76
CA LYS A 169 3.72 -49.63 -14.68
C LYS A 169 3.04 -48.29 -14.35
N GLY A 170 3.12 -47.88 -13.08
CA GLY A 170 2.32 -46.78 -12.54
C GLY A 170 2.46 -45.52 -13.40
N SER A 171 1.46 -44.65 -13.36
CA SER A 171 1.35 -43.41 -14.15
C SER A 171 2.63 -42.54 -14.15
N ARG A 172 3.50 -42.70 -13.14
CA ARG A 172 4.81 -42.06 -13.04
C ARG A 172 5.90 -42.67 -13.94
N ALA A 173 5.89 -43.99 -14.14
CA ALA A 173 6.79 -44.71 -15.07
C ALA A 173 6.41 -44.44 -16.53
N LYS A 174 5.10 -44.48 -16.86
CA LYS A 174 4.57 -44.05 -18.18
C LYS A 174 4.98 -42.61 -18.53
N ARG A 175 4.90 -41.70 -17.56
CA ARG A 175 5.30 -40.29 -17.73
C ARG A 175 6.81 -40.10 -17.88
N ARG A 176 7.63 -41.01 -17.36
CA ARG A 176 9.10 -41.02 -17.57
C ARG A 176 9.47 -41.57 -18.94
N LEU A 177 8.77 -42.60 -19.42
CA LEU A 177 8.97 -43.13 -20.77
C LEU A 177 8.57 -42.12 -21.87
N MET A 178 7.43 -41.44 -21.73
CA MET A 178 7.03 -40.39 -22.69
C MET A 178 8.02 -39.21 -22.73
N LYS A 179 8.64 -38.87 -21.60
CA LYS A 179 9.68 -37.83 -21.56
C LYS A 179 11.01 -38.25 -22.17
N LYS A 180 11.29 -39.55 -22.29
CA LYS A 180 12.45 -40.08 -23.01
C LYS A 180 12.20 -40.03 -24.52
N SER A 181 11.04 -40.50 -24.98
CA SER A 181 10.65 -40.47 -26.40
C SER A 181 10.59 -39.04 -26.97
N SER A 182 10.10 -38.05 -26.21
CA SER A 182 10.02 -36.64 -26.67
C SER A 182 11.39 -35.95 -26.84
N LYS A 183 12.50 -36.55 -26.39
CA LYS A 183 13.84 -35.98 -26.57
C LYS A 183 14.56 -36.46 -27.83
N GLU A 184 14.05 -37.49 -28.50
CA GLU A 184 14.67 -38.09 -29.69
C GLU A 184 13.99 -37.69 -31.00
N SER A 185 12.82 -37.04 -30.97
CA SER A 185 12.11 -36.57 -32.16
C SER A 185 12.11 -35.03 -32.23
N THR A 186 13.22 -34.42 -32.65
CA THR A 186 13.31 -33.02 -33.07
C THR A 186 13.34 -32.88 -34.59
N THR A 187 12.41 -33.54 -35.27
CA THR A 187 12.06 -33.29 -36.66
C THR A 187 10.53 -33.40 -36.78
N ASN A 188 9.89 -32.49 -37.51
CA ASN A 188 8.42 -32.33 -37.68
C ASN A 188 7.64 -31.50 -36.65
N THR A 189 8.17 -30.33 -36.27
CA THR A 189 7.37 -29.26 -35.62
C THR A 189 6.51 -28.44 -36.60
N GLU A 190 6.77 -28.52 -37.90
CA GLU A 190 6.09 -27.69 -38.92
C GLU A 190 4.77 -28.33 -39.37
N ALA A 191 4.74 -29.64 -39.65
CA ALA A 191 3.53 -30.35 -40.09
C ALA A 191 2.39 -30.41 -39.04
N VAL A 192 2.73 -30.39 -37.74
CA VAL A 192 1.73 -30.41 -36.65
C VAL A 192 1.07 -29.04 -36.44
N ASN A 193 1.74 -27.96 -36.84
CA ASN A 193 1.17 -26.61 -36.79
C ASN A 193 0.22 -26.34 -37.96
N GLU A 194 0.47 -26.92 -39.13
CA GLU A 194 -0.34 -26.70 -40.32
C GLU A 194 -1.73 -27.39 -40.23
N PHE A 195 -1.79 -28.59 -39.66
CA PHE A 195 -3.06 -29.32 -39.49
C PHE A 195 -4.00 -28.73 -38.42
N ARG A 196 -3.51 -27.81 -37.56
CA ARG A 196 -4.33 -27.19 -36.51
C ARG A 196 -5.09 -25.95 -36.96
N PHE A 197 -4.83 -25.43 -38.16
CA PHE A 197 -5.45 -24.20 -38.64
C PHE A 197 -6.76 -24.40 -39.43
N THR A 198 -7.04 -25.58 -39.97
CA THR A 198 -8.13 -25.78 -40.94
C THR A 198 -9.46 -26.28 -40.34
N ALA A 199 -9.49 -26.72 -39.08
CA ALA A 199 -10.71 -27.26 -38.44
C ALA A 199 -11.19 -26.46 -37.20
N GLY A 200 -10.90 -25.16 -37.15
CA GLY A 200 -11.27 -24.31 -36.02
C GLY A 200 -12.68 -23.72 -36.14
N ARG A 201 -13.70 -24.40 -35.61
CA ARG A 201 -14.88 -23.68 -35.06
C ARG A 201 -14.33 -22.62 -34.11
N GLN A 202 -14.41 -21.34 -34.48
CA GLN A 202 -14.01 -20.25 -33.61
C GLN A 202 -14.93 -20.21 -32.39
N ARG A 203 -14.57 -20.98 -31.35
CA ARG A 203 -15.12 -20.80 -30.01
C ARG A 203 -14.73 -19.40 -29.57
N GLN A 204 -15.69 -18.48 -29.60
CA GLN A 204 -15.63 -17.22 -28.89
C GLN A 204 -15.10 -17.50 -27.48
N LYS A 205 -13.88 -17.02 -27.19
CA LYS A 205 -13.25 -17.21 -25.89
C LYS A 205 -14.05 -16.44 -24.85
N LYS A 206 -15.10 -17.05 -24.29
CA LYS A 206 -15.72 -16.59 -23.06
C LYS A 206 -14.57 -16.47 -22.05
N GLY A 207 -14.27 -15.25 -21.60
CA GLY A 207 -13.19 -15.01 -20.64
C GLY A 207 -13.27 -15.95 -19.45
N SER A 208 -12.15 -16.19 -18.75
CA SER A 208 -12.14 -17.09 -17.60
C SER A 208 -13.27 -16.73 -16.62
N LEU A 209 -13.93 -17.73 -16.01
CA LEU A 209 -14.97 -17.51 -14.99
C LEU A 209 -14.52 -16.50 -13.92
N SER A 210 -13.22 -16.53 -13.59
CA SER A 210 -12.55 -15.59 -12.69
C SER A 210 -12.62 -14.13 -13.16
N LYS A 211 -12.47 -13.85 -14.46
CA LYS A 211 -12.55 -12.47 -14.97
C LYS A 211 -13.97 -11.93 -14.85
N ARG A 212 -14.98 -12.72 -15.23
CA ARG A 212 -16.40 -12.33 -15.10
C ARG A 212 -16.80 -12.04 -13.66
N LEU A 213 -16.34 -12.87 -12.73
CA LEU A 213 -16.55 -12.65 -11.30
C LEU A 213 -15.85 -11.36 -10.83
N THR A 214 -14.62 -11.14 -11.30
CA THR A 214 -13.86 -9.92 -10.95
C THR A 214 -14.56 -8.67 -11.48
N ASP A 215 -15.05 -8.71 -12.72
CA ASP A 215 -15.77 -7.59 -13.34
C ASP A 215 -17.06 -7.31 -12.57
N ARG A 216 -17.85 -8.33 -12.20
CA ARG A 216 -19.06 -8.14 -11.35
C ARG A 216 -18.73 -7.52 -9.99
N VAL A 217 -17.70 -8.01 -9.30
CA VAL A 217 -17.28 -7.44 -8.01
C VAL A 217 -16.79 -6.00 -8.18
N CYS A 218 -15.99 -5.71 -9.20
CA CYS A 218 -15.55 -4.36 -9.52
C CYS A 218 -16.73 -3.43 -9.79
N SER A 219 -17.70 -3.86 -10.61
CA SER A 219 -18.91 -3.08 -10.90
C SER A 219 -19.77 -2.84 -9.66
N PHE A 220 -19.82 -3.79 -8.72
CA PHE A 220 -20.53 -3.62 -7.44
C PHE A 220 -19.87 -2.55 -6.58
N TYR A 221 -18.55 -2.61 -6.41
CA TYR A 221 -17.78 -1.53 -5.79
C TYR A 221 -17.83 -0.22 -6.57
N GLU A 222 -18.39 -0.24 -7.80
CA GLU A 222 -18.51 0.92 -8.64
C GLU A 222 -19.77 1.78 -8.44
N ARG A 223 -20.73 1.27 -7.69
CA ARG A 223 -21.98 1.97 -7.44
C ARG A 223 -21.83 3.08 -6.40
N ASP A 224 -22.65 4.11 -6.50
CA ASP A 224 -22.52 5.32 -5.67
C ASP A 224 -23.10 5.15 -4.25
N ASP A 225 -23.91 4.12 -4.01
CA ASP A 225 -24.39 3.71 -2.69
C ASP A 225 -23.29 3.04 -1.84
N ILE A 226 -22.36 2.31 -2.48
CA ILE A 226 -21.24 1.62 -1.83
C ILE A 226 -20.05 2.55 -1.59
N ARG A 227 -19.93 3.62 -2.35
CA ARG A 227 -18.77 4.52 -2.30
C ARG A 227 -19.12 5.97 -2.62
N ARG A 228 -18.39 6.87 -1.96
CA ARG A 228 -18.38 8.30 -2.30
C ARG A 228 -17.09 8.69 -3.01
N ILE A 229 -17.21 9.62 -3.96
CA ILE A 229 -16.07 10.23 -4.65
C ILE A 229 -15.49 11.32 -3.73
N THR A 230 -14.18 11.36 -3.60
CA THR A 230 -13.55 12.47 -2.86
C THR A 230 -13.47 13.72 -3.73
N PRO A 231 -13.77 14.91 -3.19
CA PRO A 231 -13.93 16.14 -3.99
C PRO A 231 -12.60 16.70 -4.52
N GLY A 232 -11.45 16.23 -4.03
CA GLY A 232 -10.15 16.78 -4.40
C GLY A 232 -9.69 16.34 -5.79
N ILE A 233 -9.41 17.31 -6.68
CA ILE A 233 -8.81 17.08 -8.02
C ILE A 233 -7.46 16.34 -7.93
N LYS A 234 -6.71 16.57 -6.86
CA LYS A 234 -5.40 15.93 -6.60
C LYS A 234 -5.51 14.62 -5.84
N ASP A 235 -6.72 14.18 -5.51
CA ASP A 235 -6.96 13.02 -4.68
C ASP A 235 -7.04 11.76 -5.56
N THR A 236 -5.89 11.38 -6.14
CA THR A 236 -5.76 10.29 -7.11
C THR A 236 -4.91 9.15 -6.56
N VAL A 237 -5.31 7.91 -6.87
CA VAL A 237 -4.55 6.71 -6.53
C VAL A 237 -3.92 6.15 -7.81
N THR A 238 -2.60 5.92 -7.77
CA THR A 238 -1.87 5.30 -8.88
C THR A 238 -1.38 3.91 -8.51
N LYS A 239 -1.72 2.90 -9.33
CA LYS A 239 -1.18 1.55 -9.21
C LYS A 239 -0.89 0.99 -10.60
N ASN A 240 0.28 0.36 -10.75
CA ASN A 240 0.73 -0.22 -12.03
C ASN A 240 0.72 0.75 -13.23
N GLY A 241 0.91 2.06 -12.98
CA GLY A 241 0.91 3.08 -14.03
C GLY A 241 -0.49 3.53 -14.47
N ILE A 242 -1.55 3.04 -13.82
CA ILE A 242 -2.93 3.49 -14.02
C ILE A 242 -3.27 4.44 -12.87
N GLU A 243 -3.67 5.65 -13.22
CA GLU A 243 -4.14 6.68 -12.29
C GLU A 243 -5.67 6.74 -12.33
N LYS A 244 -6.29 6.75 -11.15
CA LYS A 244 -7.75 6.82 -10.98
C LYS A 244 -8.08 7.73 -9.80
N GLN A 245 -9.21 8.44 -9.88
CA GLN A 245 -9.74 9.22 -8.76
C GLN A 245 -9.94 8.33 -7.53
N ARG A 246 -9.52 8.79 -6.34
CA ARG A 246 -9.74 8.09 -5.09
C ARG A 246 -11.24 8.06 -4.79
N ARG A 247 -11.70 6.90 -4.33
CA ARG A 247 -13.06 6.72 -3.86
C ARG A 247 -13.04 6.04 -2.50
N VAL A 248 -13.91 6.50 -1.61
CA VAL A 248 -13.98 6.06 -0.23
C VAL A 248 -15.25 5.25 -0.04
N MET A 249 -15.13 4.08 0.57
CA MET A 249 -16.31 3.26 0.91
C MET A 249 -17.13 3.94 2.00
N THR A 250 -18.45 3.87 1.88
CA THR A 250 -19.41 4.38 2.88
C THR A 250 -19.48 3.48 4.12
N GLU A 251 -19.41 2.17 3.90
CA GLU A 251 -19.55 1.16 4.96
C GLU A 251 -18.31 0.26 5.10
N SER A 252 -18.32 -0.60 6.12
CA SER A 252 -17.30 -1.62 6.28
C SER A 252 -17.38 -2.64 5.16
N ILE A 253 -16.24 -3.27 4.84
CA ILE A 253 -16.17 -4.26 3.75
C ILE A 253 -17.05 -5.48 4.05
N GLU A 254 -17.27 -5.76 5.33
CA GLU A 254 -18.11 -6.87 5.80
C GLU A 254 -19.57 -6.65 5.39
N ILE A 255 -20.13 -5.47 5.68
CA ILE A 255 -21.51 -5.13 5.30
C ILE A 255 -21.65 -5.08 3.77
N ILE A 256 -20.66 -4.52 3.08
CA ILE A 256 -20.63 -4.47 1.61
C ILE A 256 -20.61 -5.90 1.01
N HIS A 257 -19.89 -6.84 1.64
CA HIS A 257 -19.84 -8.24 1.21
C HIS A 257 -21.17 -8.96 1.45
N GLU A 258 -21.82 -8.71 2.59
CA GLU A 258 -23.15 -9.24 2.87
C GLU A 258 -24.18 -8.75 1.85
N ARG A 259 -24.20 -7.43 1.56
CA ARG A 259 -25.05 -6.87 0.49
C ARG A 259 -24.76 -7.50 -0.87
N PHE A 260 -23.47 -7.72 -1.19
CA PHE A 260 -23.11 -8.38 -2.44
C PHE A 260 -23.70 -9.79 -2.55
N ILE A 261 -23.64 -10.59 -1.47
CA ILE A 261 -24.20 -11.94 -1.43
C ILE A 261 -25.73 -11.91 -1.53
N LEU A 262 -26.38 -10.97 -0.84
CA LEU A 262 -27.83 -10.82 -0.86
C LEU A 262 -28.37 -10.48 -2.26
N GLU A 263 -27.67 -9.61 -2.99
CA GLU A 263 -28.06 -9.25 -4.35
C GLU A 263 -27.65 -10.26 -5.41
N ASN A 264 -26.56 -11.01 -5.19
CA ASN A 264 -26.01 -11.96 -6.14
C ASN A 264 -26.07 -13.37 -5.56
N THR A 265 -27.29 -13.85 -5.33
CA THR A 265 -27.55 -15.19 -4.76
C THR A 265 -27.04 -16.33 -5.64
N ASP A 266 -26.79 -16.07 -6.93
CA ASP A 266 -26.17 -16.99 -7.89
C ASP A 266 -24.66 -17.16 -7.69
N ILE A 267 -24.00 -16.23 -6.97
CA ILE A 267 -22.55 -16.19 -6.80
C ILE A 267 -22.16 -16.57 -5.38
N ARG A 268 -21.42 -17.69 -5.26
CA ARG A 268 -20.75 -18.04 -4.01
C ARG A 268 -19.33 -17.46 -3.99
N ILE A 269 -19.13 -16.39 -3.23
CA ILE A 269 -17.82 -15.79 -2.99
C ILE A 269 -17.53 -15.68 -1.50
N SER A 270 -16.33 -16.10 -1.08
CA SER A 270 -15.88 -15.92 0.30
C SER A 270 -15.39 -14.50 0.54
N TYR A 271 -15.57 -14.01 1.77
CA TYR A 271 -15.13 -12.67 2.20
C TYR A 271 -13.66 -12.37 1.82
N PRO A 272 -12.67 -13.26 2.08
CA PRO A 272 -11.27 -12.97 1.71
C PRO A 272 -11.05 -12.84 0.19
N THR A 273 -11.84 -13.57 -0.61
CA THR A 273 -11.76 -13.49 -2.07
C THR A 273 -12.35 -12.18 -2.57
N PHE A 274 -13.50 -11.79 -2.01
CA PHE A 274 -14.15 -10.50 -2.28
C PHE A 274 -13.22 -9.32 -1.96
N CYS A 275 -12.58 -9.33 -0.78
CA CYS A 275 -11.62 -8.31 -0.38
C CYS A 275 -10.42 -8.18 -1.34
N ARG A 276 -9.92 -9.30 -1.90
CA ARG A 276 -8.80 -9.29 -2.86
C ARG A 276 -9.21 -8.75 -4.24
N MET A 277 -10.47 -8.93 -4.61
CA MET A 277 -11.02 -8.47 -5.89
C MET A 277 -11.39 -6.98 -5.89
N ARG A 278 -11.32 -6.31 -4.74
CA ARG A 278 -11.60 -4.88 -4.62
C ARG A 278 -10.69 -4.04 -5.55
N PRO A 279 -11.27 -3.11 -6.34
CA PRO A 279 -10.48 -2.17 -7.13
C PRO A 279 -9.53 -1.33 -6.27
N PHE A 280 -8.33 -1.05 -6.76
CA PHE A 280 -7.30 -0.38 -5.94
C PHE A 280 -7.59 1.09 -5.63
N TRP A 281 -8.46 1.73 -6.42
CA TRP A 281 -8.88 3.12 -6.23
C TRP A 281 -10.07 3.26 -5.27
N VAL A 282 -10.66 2.15 -4.82
CA VAL A 282 -11.67 2.10 -3.77
C VAL A 282 -10.98 1.73 -2.45
N GLN A 283 -10.98 2.67 -1.50
CA GLN A 283 -10.24 2.58 -0.24
C GLN A 283 -11.18 2.68 0.96
N PRO A 284 -10.80 2.09 2.11
CA PRO A 284 -11.54 2.31 3.35
C PRO A 284 -11.40 3.78 3.79
N PRO A 285 -12.41 4.31 4.52
CA PRO A 285 -12.33 5.66 5.05
C PRO A 285 -11.16 5.81 6.02
N MET A 286 -10.41 6.90 5.89
CA MET A 286 -9.37 7.33 6.81
C MET A 286 -9.91 8.43 7.73
N ASP A 287 -9.18 8.74 8.82
CA ASP A 287 -9.59 9.82 9.74
C ASP A 287 -9.67 11.19 9.05
N SER A 288 -8.83 11.42 8.03
CA SER A 288 -8.89 12.62 7.19
C SER A 288 -10.14 12.73 6.33
N ASP A 289 -10.86 11.61 6.15
CA ASP A 289 -12.06 11.56 5.32
C ASP A 289 -13.32 11.87 6.16
N ARG A 290 -13.20 12.00 7.49
CA ARG A 290 -14.33 12.33 8.37
C ARG A 290 -14.82 13.75 8.05
N GLU A 291 -16.13 13.90 7.87
CA GLU A 291 -16.79 15.20 7.69
C GLU A 291 -17.13 15.88 9.04
N THR A 292 -16.72 15.27 10.15
CA THR A 292 -16.90 15.78 11.52
C THR A 292 -15.56 16.23 12.11
N CYS A 293 -15.47 17.44 12.70
CA CYS A 293 -14.26 17.84 13.43
C CYS A 293 -14.13 17.02 14.72
N ALA A 294 -13.02 16.31 14.88
CA ALA A 294 -12.59 15.71 16.15
C ALA A 294 -11.44 16.52 16.77
N CYS A 295 -11.46 17.83 16.57
CA CYS A 295 -10.43 18.72 17.06
C CYS A 295 -10.65 19.02 18.55
N LYS A 296 -9.55 19.14 19.29
CA LYS A 296 -9.51 19.46 20.72
C LYS A 296 -10.43 20.63 21.11
N TYR A 297 -10.51 21.66 20.27
CA TYR A 297 -11.36 22.83 20.51
C TYR A 297 -12.85 22.50 20.48
N HIS A 298 -13.30 21.76 19.45
CA HIS A 298 -14.71 21.36 19.37
C HIS A 298 -15.09 20.38 20.49
N GLU A 299 -14.22 19.43 20.84
CA GLU A 299 -14.48 18.52 21.96
C GLU A 299 -14.50 19.24 23.32
N ASN A 300 -13.54 20.12 23.59
CA ASN A 300 -13.52 20.90 24.83
C ASN A 300 -14.73 21.84 24.95
N MET A 301 -15.16 22.46 23.85
CA MET A 301 -16.38 23.26 23.85
C MET A 301 -17.63 22.41 24.09
N GLN A 302 -17.70 21.22 23.53
CA GLN A 302 -18.81 20.30 23.78
C GLN A 302 -18.88 19.89 25.26
N PHE A 303 -17.73 19.67 25.94
CA PHE A 303 -17.72 19.40 27.38
C PHE A 303 -18.23 20.58 28.21
N LEU A 304 -17.81 21.80 27.86
CA LEU A 304 -18.28 23.02 28.53
C LEU A 304 -19.79 23.23 28.35
N VAL A 305 -20.30 23.06 27.13
CA VAL A 305 -21.73 23.12 26.82
C VAL A 305 -22.53 22.10 27.62
N ASN A 306 -22.03 20.87 27.74
CA ASN A 306 -22.71 19.82 28.50
C ASN A 306 -22.83 20.20 29.99
N SER A 307 -21.78 20.76 30.58
CA SER A 307 -21.79 21.23 31.97
C SER A 307 -22.74 22.42 32.16
N LEU A 308 -22.72 23.41 31.25
CA LEU A 308 -23.60 24.57 31.32
C LEU A 308 -25.09 24.23 31.10
N HIS A 309 -25.38 23.28 30.22
CA HIS A 309 -26.73 22.74 30.10
C HIS A 309 -27.15 21.98 31.37
N GLY A 310 -26.21 21.30 32.06
CA GLY A 310 -26.50 20.66 33.35
C GLY A 310 -26.95 21.66 34.43
N LEU A 311 -26.50 22.91 34.31
CA LEU A 311 -26.90 24.03 35.18
C LEU A 311 -28.11 24.81 34.65
N ASN A 312 -28.76 24.33 33.58
CA ASN A 312 -29.86 25.02 32.88
C ASN A 312 -29.50 26.41 32.34
N CYS A 313 -28.20 26.76 32.19
CA CYS A 313 -27.77 28.03 31.58
C CYS A 313 -27.92 28.04 30.05
N LEU A 314 -28.01 26.86 29.43
CA LEU A 314 -28.15 26.70 27.98
C LEU A 314 -29.33 25.78 27.67
N PRO A 315 -30.13 26.08 26.63
CA PRO A 315 -31.34 25.32 26.33
C PRO A 315 -31.09 24.00 25.59
N SER A 316 -29.89 23.79 25.01
CA SER A 316 -29.56 22.55 24.30
C SER A 316 -28.17 22.04 24.65
N LYS A 317 -28.00 20.72 24.61
CA LYS A 317 -26.70 20.05 24.74
C LYS A 317 -25.91 20.06 23.43
N ARG A 318 -26.55 20.33 22.29
CA ARG A 318 -25.89 20.25 20.97
C ARG A 318 -25.23 21.58 20.63
N LEU A 319 -23.92 21.57 20.42
CA LEU A 319 -23.15 22.77 20.07
C LEU A 319 -23.71 23.47 18.81
N GLN A 320 -24.19 22.72 17.81
CA GLN A 320 -24.77 23.28 16.59
C GLN A 320 -26.07 24.07 16.83
N GLU A 321 -26.89 23.65 17.80
CA GLU A 321 -28.15 24.33 18.13
C GLU A 321 -27.88 25.62 18.90
N ILE A 322 -26.87 25.60 19.78
CA ILE A 322 -26.39 26.79 20.49
C ILE A 322 -25.80 27.81 19.53
N VAL A 323 -24.95 27.37 18.59
CA VAL A 323 -24.36 28.26 17.58
C VAL A 323 -25.41 29.01 16.77
N LYS A 324 -26.54 28.35 16.44
CA LYS A 324 -27.67 28.98 15.75
C LYS A 324 -28.38 30.05 16.58
N MET A 325 -28.30 29.99 17.91
CA MET A 325 -28.85 31.05 18.76
C MET A 325 -28.00 32.32 18.68
N PHE A 326 -26.68 32.17 18.64
CA PHE A 326 -25.73 33.29 18.68
C PHE A 326 -25.36 33.86 17.31
N ALA A 327 -25.60 33.13 16.22
CA ALA A 327 -25.24 33.55 14.88
C ALA A 327 -26.37 33.31 13.88
N CYS A 328 -26.65 34.33 13.05
CA CYS A 328 -27.59 34.24 11.93
C CYS A 328 -27.09 33.31 10.81
N ASP A 329 -25.77 33.18 10.64
CA ASP A 329 -25.13 32.28 9.66
C ASP A 329 -23.78 31.80 10.22
N ILE A 330 -23.52 30.50 10.10
CA ILE A 330 -22.28 29.84 10.54
C ILE A 330 -21.06 30.43 9.82
N ASN A 331 -21.24 30.92 8.58
CA ASN A 331 -20.15 31.50 7.79
C ASN A 331 -19.82 32.96 8.16
N LYS A 332 -20.64 33.62 8.99
CA LYS A 332 -20.49 35.05 9.36
C LYS A 332 -20.27 35.26 10.87
N MET A 333 -19.73 34.27 11.58
CA MET A 333 -19.54 34.31 13.04
C MET A 333 -18.44 35.28 13.54
N ASN A 334 -17.68 35.93 12.65
CA ASN A 334 -16.54 36.77 13.03
C ASN A 334 -16.93 38.26 13.13
N GLY A 335 -17.70 38.63 14.16
CA GLY A 335 -17.99 40.04 14.51
C GLY A 335 -19.48 40.40 14.59
N PRO A 336 -19.82 41.61 15.08
CA PRO A 336 -21.20 42.06 15.18
C PRO A 336 -21.80 42.23 13.78
N CYS A 337 -22.77 41.39 13.45
CA CYS A 337 -23.63 41.59 12.28
C CYS A 337 -24.70 42.62 12.63
N MET A 338 -25.06 43.51 11.69
CA MET A 338 -26.16 44.47 11.85
C MET A 338 -27.52 43.80 12.18
N GLU A 339 -27.65 42.50 11.85
CA GLU A 339 -28.87 41.71 12.07
C GLU A 339 -28.82 40.86 13.36
N CYS A 340 -27.64 40.61 13.93
CA CYS A 340 -27.50 39.81 15.14
C CYS A 340 -27.78 40.66 16.37
N LYS A 341 -28.80 40.29 17.15
CA LYS A 341 -29.06 40.87 18.47
C LYS A 341 -28.12 40.26 19.50
N GLU A 342 -27.69 41.05 20.48
CA GLU A 342 -26.98 40.51 21.65
C GLU A 342 -27.89 39.51 22.36
N VAL A 343 -27.43 38.26 22.43
CA VAL A 343 -28.13 37.19 23.15
C VAL A 343 -27.65 37.23 24.60
N ILE A 344 -28.49 37.76 25.48
CA ILE A 344 -28.27 37.68 26.92
C ILE A 344 -28.81 36.34 27.39
N LEU A 345 -27.91 35.47 27.87
CA LEU A 345 -28.30 34.24 28.54
C LEU A 345 -28.89 34.61 29.90
N GLN A 346 -30.18 34.33 30.10
CA GLN A 346 -30.80 34.39 31.40
C GLN A 346 -30.40 33.14 32.16
N SER A 347 -29.48 33.26 33.12
CA SER A 347 -29.15 32.19 34.05
C SER A 347 -29.79 32.50 35.41
N GLU A 348 -30.79 31.72 35.81
CA GLU A 348 -31.36 31.70 37.17
C GLU A 348 -30.44 30.95 38.16
N THR A 349 -29.14 30.93 37.90
CA THR A 349 -28.19 30.18 38.73
C THR A 349 -27.63 31.08 39.81
N ASP A 350 -27.82 30.68 41.07
CA ASP A 350 -27.15 31.29 42.20
C ASP A 350 -25.63 31.31 41.95
N SER A 351 -25.00 32.46 42.18
CA SER A 351 -23.56 32.71 41.98
C SER A 351 -22.63 31.86 42.88
N THR A 352 -23.20 30.92 43.64
CA THR A 352 -22.53 30.03 44.59
C THR A 352 -22.29 28.62 44.03
N ILE A 353 -22.85 28.26 42.87
CA ILE A 353 -22.74 26.91 42.30
C ILE A 353 -21.45 26.76 41.49
N ASN A 354 -20.44 26.11 42.08
CA ASN A 354 -19.23 25.71 41.37
C ASN A 354 -19.51 24.48 40.49
N THR A 355 -18.97 24.48 39.27
CA THR A 355 -19.08 23.34 38.34
C THR A 355 -17.73 22.99 37.73
N GLU A 356 -17.50 21.69 37.59
CA GLU A 356 -16.32 21.14 36.97
C GLU A 356 -16.66 20.56 35.60
N TRP A 357 -15.71 20.63 34.67
CA TRP A 357 -15.83 20.00 33.36
C TRP A 357 -14.51 19.40 32.89
N PHE A 358 -14.62 18.36 32.08
CA PHE A 358 -13.47 17.72 31.47
C PHE A 358 -12.93 18.56 30.33
N GLN A 359 -11.60 18.62 30.22
CA GLN A 359 -10.92 19.24 29.08
C GLN A 359 -9.74 18.39 28.65
N TRP A 360 -9.61 18.18 27.34
CA TRP A 360 -8.39 17.67 26.77
C TRP A 360 -7.28 18.70 26.89
N LYS A 361 -6.12 18.29 27.39
CA LYS A 361 -4.88 19.07 27.41
C LYS A 361 -3.80 18.37 26.57
N SER A 362 -3.04 19.16 25.83
CA SER A 362 -1.89 18.63 25.08
C SER A 362 -0.72 18.54 26.03
N ARG A 363 -0.10 17.36 26.16
CA ARG A 363 1.09 17.18 27.00
C ARG A 363 2.32 17.04 26.11
N GLU A 364 3.30 17.92 26.28
CA GLU A 364 4.61 17.70 25.69
C GLU A 364 5.30 16.54 26.42
N ARG A 365 5.71 15.52 25.67
CA ARG A 365 6.50 14.42 26.21
C ARG A 365 7.97 14.87 26.23
N SER A 366 8.45 15.28 27.40
CA SER A 366 9.88 15.28 27.68
C SER A 366 10.37 13.83 27.58
N HIS A 367 11.11 13.51 26.52
CA HIS A 367 11.83 12.24 26.45
C HIS A 367 13.04 12.35 27.39
N THR A 368 12.85 11.98 28.65
CA THR A 368 13.98 11.58 29.49
C THR A 368 14.42 10.21 29.01
N ASN A 369 15.52 10.16 28.25
CA ASN A 369 16.18 8.90 27.91
C ASN A 369 16.71 8.28 29.21
N SER A 370 16.14 7.14 29.60
CA SER A 370 16.73 6.22 30.57
C SER A 370 17.50 5.12 29.85
#